data_AF-A0AAN0NEH0-F1
#
_entry.id   AF-A0AAN0NEH0-F1
#
_cell.length_a   1.000
_cell.length_b   1.000
_cell.length_c   1.000
_cell.angle_alpha   90.00
_cell.angle_beta   90.00
_cell.angle_gamma   90.00
#
_symmetry.space_group_name_H-M   'P 1'
#
loop_
_entity.id
_entity.type
_entity.pdbx_description
1 polymer ?
#
loop_
_entity_poly.entity_id
_entity_poly.type
_entity_poly.pdbx_seq_one_letter_code
_entity_poly.pdbx_strand_id
1 'polypeptide(L)' 'MLTELHEVAAGRVDEYSIRMDLKKIFAGRNVNVKLDTVQKIDFDKKVVEGANESYEYDYVVIAKRFKTNILWN' A
#
# COMPACT_ATOMS: atom_id res chain seq x y z
N MET A 1 -8.43 -13.37 -19.33
CA MET A 1 -8.27 -14.01 -18.00
C MET A 1 -8.77 -13.03 -16.96
N LEU A 2 -9.77 -13.41 -16.14
CA LEU A 2 -10.27 -12.56 -15.05
C LEU A 2 -9.33 -12.71 -13.84
N THR A 3 -9.04 -11.61 -13.15
CA THR A 3 -8.28 -11.65 -11.89
C THR A 3 -9.24 -11.82 -10.72
N GLU A 4 -8.76 -12.28 -9.57
CA GLU A 4 -9.58 -12.41 -8.36
C GLU A 4 -10.28 -11.09 -7.97
N LEU A 5 -9.64 -9.94 -8.25
CA LEU A 5 -10.26 -8.64 -8.04
C LEU A 5 -11.48 -8.40 -8.94
N HIS A 6 -11.46 -8.86 -10.19
CA HIS A 6 -12.62 -8.77 -11.09
C HIS A 6 -13.75 -9.71 -10.64
N GLU A 7 -13.43 -10.87 -10.08
CA GLU A 7 -14.40 -11.82 -9.52
C GLU A 7 -15.12 -11.25 -8.29
N VAL A 8 -14.38 -10.57 -7.41
CA VAL A 8 -14.94 -9.85 -6.26
C VAL A 8 -15.84 -8.70 -6.72
N ALA A 9 -15.41 -7.90 -7.70
CA ALA A 9 -16.22 -6.80 -8.23
C ALA A 9 -17.55 -7.27 -8.84
N ALA A 10 -17.58 -8.47 -9.40
CA ALA A 10 -18.79 -9.10 -9.95
C ALA A 10 -19.62 -9.86 -8.90
N GLY A 11 -19.24 -9.82 -7.61
CA GLY A 11 -19.93 -10.50 -6.51
C GLY A 11 -19.86 -12.02 -6.54
N ARG A 12 -18.95 -12.60 -7.35
CA ARG A 12 -18.80 -14.06 -7.49
C ARG A 12 -17.87 -14.65 -6.42
N VAL A 13 -17.05 -13.80 -5.79
CA VAL A 13 -16.09 -14.17 -4.76
C VAL A 13 -16.20 -13.18 -3.60
N ASP A 14 -16.07 -13.68 -2.37
CA ASP A 14 -16.12 -12.87 -1.16
C ASP A 14 -14.85 -12.00 -1.00
N GLU A 15 -15.00 -10.76 -0.54
CA GLU A 15 -13.89 -9.81 -0.43
C GLU A 15 -12.78 -10.25 0.56
N TYR A 16 -13.11 -11.03 1.58
CA TYR A 16 -12.14 -11.48 2.57
C TYR A 16 -11.23 -12.58 2.01
N SER A 17 -11.70 -13.33 1.00
CA SER A 17 -10.93 -14.41 0.39
C SER A 17 -9.69 -13.94 -0.36
N ILE A 18 -9.64 -12.66 -0.77
CA ILE A 18 -8.52 -12.06 -1.51
C ILE A 18 -7.63 -11.14 -0.67
N ARG A 19 -7.89 -11.04 0.64
CA ARG A 19 -7.12 -10.20 1.57
C ARG A 19 -6.15 -11.05 2.39
N MET A 20 -4.97 -10.51 2.64
CA MET A 20 -3.98 -11.12 3.54
C MET A 20 -3.57 -10.14 4.64
N ASP A 21 -3.33 -10.68 5.84
CA ASP A 21 -2.86 -9.89 6.96
C ASP A 21 -1.34 -9.70 6.88
N LEU A 22 -0.90 -8.44 6.74
CA LEU A 22 0.52 -8.08 6.68
C LEU A 22 1.28 -8.54 7.93
N LYS A 23 0.65 -8.55 9.11
CA LYS A 23 1.31 -9.02 10.35
C LYS A 23 1.63 -10.51 10.26
N LYS A 24 0.74 -11.31 9.67
CA LYS A 24 0.99 -12.74 9.44
C LYS A 24 2.07 -12.95 8.39
N ILE A 25 2.04 -12.17 7.31
CA ILE A 25 3.05 -12.25 6.24
C ILE A 25 4.45 -11.98 6.80
N PHE A 26 4.61 -10.95 7.62
CA PHE A 26 5.91 -10.53 8.17
C PHE A 26 6.25 -11.13 9.55
N ALA A 27 5.44 -12.07 10.07
CA ALA A 27 5.69 -12.71 11.35
C ALA A 27 7.09 -13.37 11.38
N GLY A 28 7.84 -13.14 12.46
CA GLY A 28 9.19 -13.65 12.63
C GLY A 28 10.27 -12.97 11.79
N ARG A 29 9.94 -11.91 11.05
CA ARG A 29 10.91 -11.08 10.32
C ARG A 29 11.16 -9.77 11.05
N ASN A 30 12.35 -9.20 10.88
CA ASN A 30 12.69 -7.88 11.40
C ASN A 30 12.09 -6.78 10.51
N VAL A 31 10.75 -6.66 10.56
CA VAL A 31 9.96 -5.70 9.77
C VAL A 31 8.98 -5.01 10.71
N ASN A 32 9.06 -3.69 10.78
CA ASN A 32 8.09 -2.86 11.51
C ASN A 32 6.96 -2.45 10.56
N VAL A 33 5.76 -2.98 10.77
CA VAL A 33 4.58 -2.67 9.93
C VAL A 33 3.84 -1.47 10.50
N LYS A 34 3.84 -0.36 9.76
CA LYS A 34 3.11 0.88 10.09
C LYS A 34 1.91 1.04 9.17
N LEU A 35 0.72 1.16 9.75
CA LEU A 35 -0.52 1.47 9.04
C LEU A 35 -0.68 2.99 9.00
N ASP A 36 -0.28 3.60 7.90
CA ASP A 36 -0.32 5.05 7.70
C ASP A 36 -0.59 5.39 6.23
N THR A 37 -1.08 6.60 5.98
CA THR A 37 -1.27 7.16 4.63
C THR A 37 -0.13 8.14 4.34
N VAL A 38 0.77 7.73 3.44
CA VAL A 38 1.86 8.61 2.97
C VAL A 38 1.29 9.81 2.23
N GLN A 39 1.60 11.01 2.70
CA GLN A 39 1.17 12.29 2.11
C GLN A 39 2.24 12.85 1.18
N LYS A 40 3.51 12.81 1.60
CA LYS A 40 4.64 13.37 0.86
C LYS A 40 5.92 12.57 1.10
N ILE A 41 6.81 12.55 0.12
CA ILE A 41 8.19 12.05 0.28
C ILE A 41 9.12 13.23 0.02
N ASP A 42 9.88 13.61 1.04
CA ASP A 42 10.94 14.61 0.96
C ASP A 42 12.27 13.88 0.69
N PHE A 43 12.76 13.96 -0.55
CA PHE A 43 13.99 13.27 -0.97
C PHE A 43 15.26 13.98 -0.49
N ASP A 44 15.20 15.30 -0.30
CA ASP A 44 16.34 16.09 0.16
C ASP A 44 16.61 15.81 1.65
N LYS A 45 15.55 15.78 2.45
CA LYS A 45 15.62 15.48 3.88
C LYS A 45 15.65 13.98 4.18
N LYS A 46 15.37 13.14 3.19
CA LYS A 46 15.20 11.69 3.31
C LYS A 46 14.14 11.31 4.37
N VAL A 47 12.96 11.91 4.24
CA VAL A 47 11.82 11.69 5.14
C VAL A 47 10.56 11.35 4.34
N VAL A 48 9.83 10.34 4.78
CA VAL A 48 8.46 10.08 4.35
C VAL A 48 7.51 10.71 5.37
N GLU A 49 6.65 11.62 4.92
CA GLU A 49 5.65 12.27 5.76
C GLU A 49 4.33 11.49 5.64
N GLY A 50 3.94 10.82 6.73
CA GLY A 50 2.65 10.16 6.89
C GLY A 50 1.56 11.11 7.37
N ALA A 51 0.35 10.59 7.54
CA ALA A 51 -0.73 11.31 8.19
C ALA A 51 -0.57 11.33 9.71
N ASN A 52 0.06 10.30 10.27
CA ASN A 52 0.20 10.12 11.71
C ASN A 52 1.60 10.47 12.23
N GLU A 53 2.65 10.11 11.50
CA GLU A 53 4.05 10.34 11.89
C GLU A 53 4.97 10.52 10.67
N SER A 54 6.22 10.88 10.91
CA SER A 54 7.27 11.01 9.88
C SER A 54 8.29 9.89 10.03
N TYR A 55 8.81 9.40 8.91
CA TYR A 55 9.73 8.26 8.85
C TYR A 55 11.01 8.64 8.11
N GLU A 56 12.12 8.73 8.83
CA GLU A 56 13.45 8.91 8.24
C GLU A 56 13.92 7.63 7.54
N TYR A 57 14.67 7.77 6.45
CA TYR A 57 15.21 6.64 5.71
C TYR A 57 16.63 6.87 5.17
N ASP A 58 17.40 5.79 5.07
CA ASP A 58 18.64 5.78 4.27
C ASP A 58 18.37 5.43 2.81
N TYR A 59 17.46 4.46 2.60
CA TYR A 59 17.00 3.98 1.30
C TYR A 59 15.48 3.85 1.30
N VAL A 60 14.84 4.26 0.21
CA VAL A 60 13.38 4.17 0.03
C VAL A 60 13.03 3.33 -1.20
N VAL A 61 12.11 2.39 -1.01
CA VAL A 61 11.48 1.62 -2.11
C VAL A 61 10.03 2.05 -2.20
N ILE A 62 9.64 2.59 -3.36
CA ILE A 62 8.28 3.11 -3.57
C ILE A 62 7.47 2.06 -4.35
N ALA A 63 6.55 1.40 -3.66
CA ALA A 63 5.58 0.47 -4.23
C ALA A 63 4.16 0.98 -3.96
N LYS A 64 3.65 1.84 -4.84
CA LYS A 64 2.31 2.44 -4.71
C LYS A 64 1.37 1.87 -5.76
N ARG A 65 0.08 1.77 -5.42
CA ARG A 65 -0.96 1.44 -6.40
C ARG A 65 -1.04 2.49 -7.51
N PHE A 66 -1.51 2.07 -8.67
CA PHE A 66 -1.89 2.98 -9.74
C PHE A 66 -3.15 3.76 -9.34
N LYS A 67 -3.20 5.03 -9.74
CA LYS A 67 -4.42 5.85 -9.70
C LYS A 67 -4.89 5.99 -11.14
N THR A 68 -6.14 5.62 -11.42
CA THR A 68 -6.74 5.82 -12.73
C THR A 68 -6.76 7.31 -13.05
N ASN A 69 -6.21 7.67 -14.20
CA ASN A 69 -6.31 9.02 -14.73
C ASN A 69 -7.46 9.04 -15.73
N ILE A 70 -8.54 9.75 -15.39
CA ILE A 70 -9.66 9.94 -16.29
C ILE A 70 -9.57 11.36 -16.83
N LEU A 71 -9.13 11.48 -18.08
CA LEU A 71 -8.96 12.76 -18.78
C LEU A 71 -10.33 13.22 -19.27
N TRP A 72 -11.06 13.95 -18.42
CA TRP A 72 -12.13 14.83 -18.87
C TRP A 72 -11.59 16.26 -18.76
N ASN A 73 -11.49 16.95 -19.90
CA ASN A 73 -11.20 18.37 -19.96
C ASN A 73 -12.48 19.17 -19.71
#